data_AF-A0A3B0U900-F1
#
_entry.id   AF-A0A3B0U900-F1
#
_cell.length_a   1.000
_cell.length_b   1.000
_cell.length_c   1.000
_cell.angle_alpha   90.00
_cell.angle_beta   90.00
_cell.angle_gamma   90.00
#
_symmetry.space_group_name_H-M   'P 1'
#
loop_
_entity.id
_entity.type
_entity.pdbx_description
1 polymer ?
#
loop_
_entity_poly.entity_id
_entity_poly.type
_entity_poly.pdbx_seq_one_letter_code
_entity_poly.pdbx_strand_id
1 'polypeptide(L)' 'MRMAVADLRVMGRATQGVKLINIKNNDSIAAVAKVLHEDEEEIEEVENGTEIENNNEENNNEENTNQNQE' A
#
# COMPACT_ATOMS: atom_id res chain seq x y z
N MET A 1 -8.91 -17.81 -12.84
CA MET A 1 -7.47 -18.02 -12.58
C MET A 1 -7.25 -17.90 -11.08
N ARG A 2 -6.38 -18.73 -10.49
CA ARG A 2 -5.94 -18.60 -9.09
C ARG A 2 -4.42 -18.41 -9.09
N MET A 3 -3.94 -17.51 -8.25
CA MET A 3 -2.51 -17.22 -8.08
C MET A 3 -2.26 -17.06 -6.58
N ALA A 4 -1.14 -17.55 -6.08
CA ALA A 4 -0.75 -17.33 -4.69
C ALA A 4 -0.29 -15.88 -4.52
N VAL A 5 -0.66 -15.27 -3.40
CA VAL A 5 -0.24 -13.89 -3.09
C VAL A 5 1.28 -13.81 -2.90
N ALA A 6 1.89 -14.89 -2.39
CA ALA A 6 3.33 -15.00 -2.19
C ALA A 6 4.15 -14.87 -3.49
N ASP A 7 3.55 -15.17 -4.65
CA ASP A 7 4.22 -15.06 -5.95
C ASP A 7 4.18 -13.62 -6.52
N LEU A 8 3.40 -12.72 -5.91
CA LEU A 8 3.26 -11.35 -6.36
C LEU A 8 4.47 -10.52 -5.93
N ARG A 9 5.05 -9.78 -6.87
CA ARG A 9 6.15 -8.86 -6.58
C ARG A 9 5.68 -7.71 -5.69
N VAL A 10 6.38 -7.49 -4.58
CA VAL A 10 6.18 -6.33 -3.70
C VAL A 10 6.63 -5.04 -4.39
N MET A 11 5.78 -4.03 -4.36
CA MET A 11 6.03 -2.69 -4.90
C MET A 11 5.55 -1.61 -3.92
N GLY A 12 6.07 -0.39 -4.04
CA GLY A 12 5.62 0.76 -3.26
C GLY A 12 4.24 1.28 -3.69
N ARG A 13 3.64 2.15 -2.86
CA ARG A 13 2.29 2.70 -3.08
C ARG A 13 2.17 3.53 -4.36
N ALA A 14 3.20 4.30 -4.71
CA ALA A 14 3.22 5.17 -5.89
C ALA A 14 3.65 4.41 -7.15
N THR A 15 2.94 3.35 -7.52
CA THR A 15 3.24 2.53 -8.71
C THR A 15 1.98 2.12 -9.47
N GLN A 16 2.13 1.75 -10.75
CA GLN A 16 1.04 1.19 -11.56
C GLN A 16 0.89 -0.34 -11.39
N GLY A 17 1.75 -0.97 -10.59
CA GLY A 17 1.80 -2.42 -10.43
C GLY A 17 2.53 -3.14 -11.55
N VAL A 18 2.27 -4.45 -11.66
CA VAL A 18 2.88 -5.36 -12.65
C VAL A 18 1.82 -6.17 -13.38
N LYS A 19 2.11 -6.55 -14.62
CA LYS A 19 1.20 -7.36 -15.43
C LYS A 19 1.30 -8.84 -15.03
N LEU A 20 0.23 -9.39 -14.46
CA LEU A 20 0.18 -10.81 -14.06
C LEU A 20 -0.17 -11.74 -15.23
N ILE A 21 -1.05 -11.28 -16.13
CA ILE A 21 -1.55 -12.07 -17.25
C ILE A 21 -1.64 -11.23 -18.51
N ASN A 22 -1.52 -11.88 -19.67
CA ASN A 22 -1.84 -11.24 -20.94
C ASN A 22 -3.29 -11.53 -21.32
N ILE A 23 -4.08 -10.49 -21.57
CA ILE A 23 -5.45 -10.58 -22.07
C ILE A 23 -5.51 -10.00 -23.48
N LYS A 24 -6.52 -10.39 -24.26
CA LYS A 24 -6.74 -9.85 -25.60
C LYS A 24 -7.25 -8.41 -25.51
N ASN A 25 -7.01 -7.62 -26.55
CA ASN A 25 -7.24 -6.17 -26.55
C ASN A 25 -8.69 -5.73 -26.24
N ASN A 26 -9.69 -6.58 -26.51
CA ASN A 26 -11.10 -6.26 -26.27
C ASN A 26 -11.70 -6.97 -25.05
N ASP A 27 -10.88 -7.70 -24.28
CA ASP A 27 -11.31 -8.35 -23.05
C ASP A 27 -10.97 -7.47 -21.84
N SER A 28 -11.72 -7.62 -20.76
CA SER A 28 -11.48 -6.92 -19.48
C SER A 28 -11.74 -7.84 -18.30
N ILE A 29 -11.21 -7.48 -17.13
CA ILE A 29 -11.42 -8.24 -15.90
C ILE A 29 -12.72 -7.79 -15.26
N ALA A 30 -13.69 -8.70 -15.12
CA ALA A 30 -14.99 -8.38 -14.55
C ALA A 30 -15.00 -8.36 -13.00
N ALA A 31 -14.22 -9.25 -12.36
CA ALA A 31 -14.16 -9.36 -10.90
C ALA A 31 -12.87 -10.07 -10.45
N VAL A 32 -12.53 -9.88 -9.17
CA VAL A 32 -11.49 -10.61 -8.44
C VAL A 32 -12.01 -11.01 -7.07
N ALA A 33 -11.49 -12.09 -6.49
CA ALA A 33 -11.87 -12.56 -5.16
C ALA A 33 -10.65 -13.13 -4.44
N LYS A 34 -10.51 -12.81 -3.14
CA LYS A 34 -9.58 -13.49 -2.24
C LYS A 34 -10.23 -14.80 -1.80
N VAL A 35 -9.46 -15.89 -1.82
CA VAL A 35 -9.88 -17.19 -1.30
C VAL A 35 -8.98 -17.48 -0.11
N LEU A 36 -9.58 -17.86 1.01
CA LEU A 36 -8.85 -18.28 2.21
C LEU A 36 -8.15 -19.62 1.91
N HIS A 37 -6.93 -19.77 2.41
CA HIS A 37 -6.20 -21.03 2.30
C HIS A 37 -6.65 -21.94 3.44
N GLU A 38 -6.92 -23.22 3.16
CA GLU A 38 -7.51 -24.15 4.12
C GLU A 38 -6.52 -24.57 5.24
N ASP A 39 -5.24 -24.23 5.10
CA ASP A 39 -4.17 -24.61 6.05
C ASP A 39 -3.80 -23.50 7.06
N GLU A 40 -4.49 -22.35 7.05
CA GLU A 40 -4.17 -21.18 7.88
C GLU A 40 -5.27 -20.96 8.92
N GLU A 41 -5.19 -21.69 10.04
CA GLU A 41 -5.87 -21.33 11.30
C GLU A 41 -5.22 -20.07 11.90
N GLU A 42 -5.26 -18.93 11.21
CA GLU A 42 -4.93 -17.64 11.81
C GLU A 42 -5.95 -16.59 11.34
N ILE A 43 -6.84 -16.24 12.27
CA ILE A 43 -7.77 -15.14 12.15
C ILE A 43 -6.95 -13.86 12.31
N GLU A 44 -6.56 -13.21 11.22
CA GLU A 44 -6.24 -11.79 11.25
C GLU A 44 -7.53 -11.00 10.99
N GLU A 45 -8.07 -10.42 12.06
CA GLU A 45 -9.09 -9.37 12.00
C GLU A 45 -8.56 -8.23 11.13
N VAL A 46 -9.09 -8.10 9.92
CA VAL A 46 -8.96 -6.86 9.14
C VAL A 46 -9.92 -5.85 9.75
N GLU A 47 -9.48 -5.21 10.84
CA GLU A 47 -10.03 -3.94 11.26
C GLU A 47 -9.86 -2.96 10.09
N ASN A 48 -10.98 -2.61 9.47
CA ASN A 48 -11.02 -1.75 8.31
C ASN A 48 -10.75 -0.31 8.77
N GLY A 49 -9.49 -0.02 9.10
CA GLY A 49 -9.02 1.24 9.61
C GLY A 49 -9.23 2.37 8.61
N THR A 50 -10.22 3.22 8.91
CA THR A 50 -10.25 4.60 8.43
C THR A 50 -10.27 5.51 9.65
N GLU A 51 -9.09 5.71 10.24
CA GLU A 51 -8.83 6.86 11.11
C GLU A 51 -7.79 7.73 10.41
N ILE A 52 -8.27 8.84 9.82
CA ILE A 52 -7.42 9.94 9.37
C ILE A 52 -7.48 10.97 10.49
N GLU A 53 -6.53 10.92 11.43
CA GLU A 53 -6.25 12.05 12.32
C GLU A 53 -5.27 13.00 11.62
N ASN A 54 -5.79 14.09 11.06
CA ASN A 54 -4.98 15.22 10.62
C ASN A 54 -4.61 16.08 11.83
N ASN A 55 -3.53 15.72 12.54
CA ASN A 55 -2.92 16.64 13.51
C ASN A 55 -2.01 17.62 12.78
N ASN A 56 -2.59 18.77 12.45
CA ASN A 56 -1.87 19.94 11.99
C ASN A 56 -1.19 20.59 13.21
N GLU A 57 -0.01 20.10 13.59
CA GLU A 57 0.86 20.81 14.52
C GLU A 57 1.86 21.67 13.72
N GLU A 58 1.45 22.91 13.47
CA GLU A 58 2.40 24.02 13.40
C GLU A 58 3.15 24.05 14.73
N ASN A 59 4.48 23.88 14.70
CA ASN A 59 5.34 24.65 15.59
C ASN A 59 6.76 24.81 15.04
N ASN A 60 7.18 26.06 15.16
CA ASN A 60 8.39 26.68 14.67
C ASN A 60 9.66 26.23 15.41
N ASN A 61 10.79 26.67 14.85
CA ASN A 61 12.14 26.84 15.43
C ASN A 61 13.08 25.62 15.26
N GLU A 62 14.33 25.73 14.78
CA GLU A 62 15.28 26.85 14.84
C GLU A 62 16.17 26.90 13.58
N GLU A 63 16.27 28.09 12.96
CA GLU A 63 17.33 28.41 12.00
C GLU A 63 18.67 28.49 12.74
N ASN A 64 19.54 27.51 12.51
CA ASN A 64 20.92 27.56 12.96
C ASN A 64 21.75 28.28 11.89
N THR A 65 21.96 29.60 12.04
CA THR A 65 22.93 30.35 11.21
C THR A 65 23.85 31.23 12.05
N ASN A 66 25.11 30.77 12.11
CA ASN A 66 26.37 31.46 12.31
C ASN A 66 26.34 32.88 12.94
N GLN A 67 26.79 32.93 14.19
CA GLN A 67 27.32 34.15 14.80
C GLN A 67 28.60 34.58 14.08
N ASN A 68 28.54 35.73 13.42
CA ASN A 68 29.69 36.50 12.99
C ASN A 68 29.46 37.93 13.49
N GLN A 69 30.19 38.37 14.51
CA GLN A 69 30.27 39.77 14.91
C GLN A 69 31.59 40.00 15.67
N GLU A 70 32.41 40.87 15.07
CA GLU A 70 33.50 41.75 15.58
C GLU A 70 34.45 41.26 16.69
#